data_AF-A0A359KJM2-F1
#
_entry.id   AF-A0A359KJM2-F1
#
_cell.length_a   1.000
_cell.length_b   1.000
_cell.length_c   1.000
_cell.angle_alpha   90.00
_cell.angle_beta   90.00
_cell.angle_gamma   90.00
#
_symmetry.space_group_name_H-M   'P 1'
#
loop_
_entity.id
_entity.type
_entity.pdbx_description
1 polymer ?
#
loop_
_entity_poly.entity_id
_entity_poly.type
_entity_poly.pdbx_seq_one_letter_code
_entity_poly.pdbx_strand_id
1 'polypeptide(L)'
;MNGQPAGLDVVDPLVRNIALTIATRVMRDGARAVVLTGSQTRPDPRPESDIDLYVVGDGPLYRLEIVAGRLVSVSWRTFAQFEAAFDDPRSVGAQVPGWRRAMIVADPAGVAAALQRKAREWDWTQIGDARLDAWVAEEITGYAEEAHKLVAARNAGDITTAAIQRSVLALALAPRLTVHFRMLYETENGLWDLMATHLGPAWNRAQRAALILDGEDIAVSLDASLDLFHLAVSAVWRVMDGRQREVCAEALALAGRPAPR
;
A
#
# COMPACT_ATOMS: atom_id res chain seq x y z
N MET A 1 -38.93 5.26 -1.24
CA MET A 1 -38.67 3.86 -0.84
C MET A 1 -37.16 3.69 -0.78
N ASN A 2 -36.60 3.70 0.43
CA ASN A 2 -35.16 3.59 0.64
C ASN A 2 -34.77 2.12 0.49
N GLY A 3 -34.31 1.74 -0.72
CA GLY A 3 -33.70 0.43 -0.91
C GLY A 3 -32.46 0.34 -0.02
N GLN A 4 -32.39 -0.68 0.84
CA GLN A 4 -31.14 -0.98 1.54
C GLN A 4 -30.05 -1.21 0.49
N PRO A 5 -28.87 -0.58 0.63
CA PRO A 5 -27.77 -0.81 -0.29
C PRO A 5 -27.37 -2.30 -0.25
N ALA A 6 -27.33 -2.94 -1.42
CA ALA A 6 -26.93 -4.34 -1.53
C ALA A 6 -25.55 -4.56 -0.88
N GLY A 7 -25.47 -5.56 0.02
CA GLY A 7 -24.21 -5.99 0.64
C GLY A 7 -23.95 -5.48 2.06
N LEU A 8 -24.69 -4.51 2.59
CA LEU A 8 -24.53 -4.10 3.99
C LEU A 8 -25.16 -5.06 5.01
N ASP A 9 -26.06 -5.95 4.58
CA ASP A 9 -26.76 -6.87 5.47
C ASP A 9 -25.88 -8.01 6.00
N VAL A 10 -24.71 -8.23 5.39
CA VAL A 10 -23.71 -9.22 5.85
C VAL A 10 -22.65 -8.61 6.78
N VAL A 11 -22.69 -7.29 6.98
CA VAL A 11 -21.79 -6.58 7.89
C VAL A 11 -22.34 -6.66 9.32
N ASP A 12 -21.44 -6.75 10.29
CA ASP A 12 -21.78 -6.67 11.71
C ASP A 12 -22.79 -5.52 11.99
N PRO A 13 -23.89 -5.77 12.72
CA PRO A 13 -24.93 -4.77 12.94
C PRO A 13 -24.42 -3.48 13.61
N LEU A 14 -23.44 -3.57 14.51
CA LEU A 14 -22.86 -2.38 15.15
C LEU A 14 -22.07 -1.57 14.12
N VAL A 15 -21.21 -2.20 13.32
CA VAL A 15 -20.46 -1.53 12.24
C VAL A 15 -21.41 -0.86 11.25
N ARG A 16 -22.46 -1.56 10.82
CA ARG A 16 -23.50 -1.01 9.94
C ARG A 16 -24.17 0.23 10.54
N ASN A 17 -24.55 0.17 11.82
CA ASN A 17 -25.20 1.29 12.50
C ASN A 17 -24.28 2.51 12.63
N ILE A 18 -23.00 2.28 12.93
CA ILE A 18 -21.97 3.35 12.95
C ILE A 18 -21.84 3.98 11.57
N ALA A 19 -21.69 3.16 10.52
CA ALA A 19 -21.56 3.63 9.14
C ALA A 19 -22.77 4.47 8.69
N LEU A 20 -24.00 4.02 8.98
CA LEU A 20 -25.23 4.76 8.66
C LEU A 20 -25.35 6.09 9.44
N THR A 21 -24.94 6.09 10.70
CA THR A 21 -24.94 7.29 11.55
C THR A 21 -23.98 8.34 10.99
N ILE A 22 -22.75 7.93 10.66
CA ILE A 22 -21.75 8.83 10.10
C ILE A 22 -22.17 9.29 8.71
N ALA A 23 -22.67 8.39 7.86
CA ALA A 23 -23.18 8.72 6.54
C ALA A 23 -24.26 9.81 6.62
N THR A 24 -25.22 9.67 7.54
CA THR A 24 -26.26 10.69 7.74
C THR A 24 -25.67 12.06 8.08
N ARG A 25 -24.66 12.11 8.95
CA ARG A 25 -23.97 13.35 9.32
C ARG A 25 -23.24 13.97 8.14
N VAL A 26 -22.35 13.22 7.48
CA VAL A 26 -21.52 13.77 6.40
C VAL A 26 -22.34 14.14 5.15
N MET A 27 -23.45 13.44 4.88
CA MET A 27 -24.38 13.82 3.81
C MET A 27 -25.05 15.18 4.09
N ARG A 28 -25.36 15.51 5.34
CA ARG A 28 -25.83 16.86 5.71
C ARG A 28 -24.74 17.91 5.55
N ASP A 29 -23.49 17.52 5.76
CA ASP A 29 -22.30 18.37 5.59
C ASP A 29 -21.86 18.50 4.12
N GLY A 30 -22.66 18.01 3.16
CA GLY A 30 -22.42 18.17 1.73
C GLY A 30 -21.70 17.01 1.04
N ALA A 31 -21.57 15.84 1.69
CA ALA A 31 -21.12 14.65 1.00
C ALA A 31 -22.08 14.27 -0.14
N ARG A 32 -21.53 13.79 -1.25
CA ARG A 32 -22.28 13.29 -2.41
C ARG A 32 -22.48 11.79 -2.35
N ALA A 33 -21.53 11.07 -1.75
CA ALA A 33 -21.63 9.64 -1.49
C ALA A 33 -20.76 9.23 -0.30
N VAL A 34 -21.09 8.09 0.31
CA VAL A 34 -20.36 7.47 1.41
C VAL A 34 -20.30 5.98 1.16
N VAL A 35 -19.09 5.41 1.26
CA VAL A 35 -18.87 3.97 1.15
C VAL A 35 -18.06 3.45 2.33
N LEU A 36 -18.41 2.25 2.80
CA LEU A 36 -17.62 1.46 3.73
C LEU A 36 -16.54 0.72 2.94
N THR A 37 -15.32 0.72 3.43
CA THR A 37 -14.17 0.06 2.80
C THR A 37 -13.32 -0.67 3.84
N GLY A 38 -12.15 -1.12 3.41
CA GLY A 38 -11.12 -1.67 4.29
C GLY A 38 -11.52 -3.01 4.90
N SER A 39 -11.16 -3.17 6.16
CA SER A 39 -11.23 -4.47 6.83
C SER A 39 -12.64 -5.04 6.96
N GLN A 40 -13.62 -4.15 7.17
CA GLN A 40 -15.01 -4.47 7.48
C GLN A 40 -15.81 -4.98 6.28
N THR A 41 -15.29 -4.83 5.06
CA THR A 41 -15.94 -5.35 3.84
C THR A 41 -15.44 -6.74 3.45
N ARG A 42 -14.57 -7.35 4.26
CA ARG A 42 -14.00 -8.68 4.00
C ARG A 42 -14.78 -9.78 4.75
N PRO A 43 -14.68 -11.06 4.32
CA PRO A 43 -15.39 -12.16 4.97
C PRO A 43 -15.01 -12.42 6.43
N ASP A 44 -13.83 -11.99 6.87
CA ASP A 44 -13.30 -12.23 8.22
C ASP A 44 -12.72 -10.93 8.81
N PRO A 45 -13.57 -9.97 9.20
CA PRO A 45 -13.12 -8.73 9.84
C PRO A 45 -12.65 -9.04 11.27
N ARG A 46 -11.45 -8.58 11.65
CA ARG A 46 -10.97 -8.73 13.03
C ARG A 46 -11.68 -7.73 13.96
N PRO A 47 -11.99 -8.10 15.21
CA PRO A 47 -12.68 -7.22 16.17
C PRO A 47 -11.98 -5.88 16.40
N GLU A 48 -10.64 -5.88 16.37
CA GLU A 48 -9.79 -4.71 16.61
C GLU A 48 -9.70 -3.79 15.39
N SER A 49 -10.20 -4.25 14.22
CA SER A 49 -10.14 -3.43 13.01
C SER A 49 -11.02 -2.21 13.16
N ASP A 50 -10.51 -1.09 12.66
CA ASP A 50 -11.25 0.14 12.49
C ASP A 50 -12.35 0.00 11.43
N ILE A 51 -13.20 1.03 11.38
CA ILE A 51 -14.26 1.19 10.40
C ILE A 51 -13.81 2.28 9.43
N ASP A 52 -13.58 1.92 8.17
CA ASP A 52 -13.10 2.86 7.15
C ASP A 52 -14.24 3.37 6.29
N LEU A 53 -14.43 4.70 6.27
CA LEU A 53 -15.42 5.37 5.44
C LEU A 53 -14.72 6.30 4.44
N TYR A 54 -14.98 6.05 3.15
CA TYR A 54 -14.66 6.99 2.09
C TYR A 54 -15.87 7.88 1.82
N VAL A 55 -15.63 9.18 1.82
CA VAL A 55 -16.65 10.21 1.59
C VAL A 55 -16.30 10.97 0.31
N VAL A 56 -17.23 10.99 -0.64
CA VAL A 56 -17.04 11.73 -1.89
C VAL A 56 -17.62 13.14 -1.75
N GLY A 57 -16.78 14.17 -1.71
CA GLY A 57 -17.21 15.55 -1.52
C GLY A 57 -16.06 16.50 -1.16
N ASP A 58 -16.38 17.77 -0.92
CA ASP A 58 -15.40 18.85 -0.67
C ASP A 58 -15.17 19.13 0.82
N GLY A 59 -15.21 18.09 1.65
CA GLY A 59 -15.06 18.19 3.12
C GLY A 59 -13.62 18.10 3.63
N PRO A 60 -13.42 17.98 4.95
CA PRO A 60 -12.09 17.92 5.56
C PRO A 60 -11.36 16.64 5.16
N LEU A 61 -10.12 16.75 4.64
CA LEU A 61 -9.34 15.65 4.04
C LEU A 61 -9.42 14.32 4.80
N TYR A 62 -9.26 14.34 6.12
CA TYR A 62 -9.26 13.14 6.95
C TYR A 62 -9.68 13.45 8.38
N ARG A 63 -10.41 12.52 9.01
CA ARG A 63 -10.74 12.55 10.43
C ARG A 63 -10.71 11.15 11.02
N LEU A 64 -10.17 11.04 12.24
CA LEU A 64 -10.35 9.90 13.12
C LEU A 64 -11.31 10.26 14.25
N GLU A 65 -12.21 9.35 14.58
CA GLU A 65 -13.10 9.50 15.73
C GLU A 65 -13.43 8.16 16.38
N ILE A 66 -13.83 8.20 17.65
CA ILE A 66 -14.35 7.03 18.36
C ILE A 66 -15.87 7.10 18.37
N VAL A 67 -16.53 6.07 17.83
CA VAL A 67 -18.00 5.93 17.84
C VAL A 67 -18.36 4.58 18.42
N ALA A 68 -19.14 4.58 19.50
CA ALA A 68 -19.53 3.37 20.23
C ALA A 68 -18.33 2.46 20.58
N GLY A 69 -17.21 3.06 20.99
CA GLY A 69 -15.99 2.34 21.38
C GLY A 69 -15.17 1.79 20.21
N ARG A 70 -15.51 2.13 18.96
CA ARG A 70 -14.79 1.71 17.75
C ARG A 70 -14.05 2.88 17.12
N LEU A 71 -12.83 2.63 16.63
CA LEU A 71 -12.08 3.57 15.81
C LEU A 71 -12.74 3.67 14.43
N VAL A 72 -13.03 4.90 14.00
CA VAL A 72 -13.62 5.17 12.69
C VAL A 72 -12.73 6.16 11.95
N SER A 73 -12.33 5.78 10.74
CA SER A 73 -11.62 6.64 9.80
C SER A 73 -12.61 7.21 8.77
N VAL A 74 -12.58 8.52 8.56
CA VAL A 74 -13.43 9.23 7.60
C VAL A 74 -12.52 10.01 6.66
N SER A 75 -12.34 9.52 5.44
CA SER A 75 -11.49 10.14 4.42
C SER A 75 -12.35 10.84 3.37
N TRP A 76 -12.30 12.17 3.33
CA TRP A 76 -12.96 12.95 2.28
C TRP A 76 -12.05 13.14 1.10
N ARG A 77 -12.57 12.83 -0.09
CA ARG A 77 -11.93 13.19 -1.35
C ARG A 77 -12.97 13.54 -2.39
N THR A 78 -12.61 14.40 -3.33
CA THR A 78 -13.43 14.65 -4.49
C THR A 78 -13.46 13.43 -5.41
N PHE A 79 -14.45 13.38 -6.31
CA PHE A 79 -14.50 12.36 -7.35
C PHE A 79 -13.19 12.30 -8.17
N ALA A 80 -12.70 13.47 -8.59
CA ALA A 80 -11.46 13.60 -9.36
C ALA A 80 -10.24 13.10 -8.58
N GLN A 81 -10.19 13.29 -7.26
CA GLN A 81 -9.11 12.76 -6.43
C GLN A 81 -9.14 11.22 -6.32
N PHE A 82 -10.32 10.61 -6.24
CA PHE A 82 -10.43 9.14 -6.30
C PHE A 82 -10.06 8.60 -7.68
N GLU A 83 -10.47 9.28 -8.76
CA GLU A 83 -10.04 8.91 -10.12
C GLU A 83 -8.53 9.03 -10.30
N ALA A 84 -7.93 10.12 -9.84
CA ALA A 84 -6.48 10.31 -9.91
C ALA A 84 -5.73 9.21 -9.14
N ALA A 85 -6.30 8.69 -8.05
CA ALA A 85 -5.71 7.58 -7.31
C ALA A 85 -5.72 6.24 -8.07
N PHE A 86 -6.59 6.07 -9.08
CA PHE A 86 -6.54 4.92 -10.00
C PHE A 86 -5.40 5.04 -11.04
N ASP A 87 -4.80 6.22 -11.16
CA ASP A 87 -3.69 6.49 -12.08
C ASP A 87 -2.35 6.74 -11.36
N ASP A 88 -2.34 6.78 -10.01
CA ASP A 88 -1.13 6.95 -9.22
C ASP A 88 -0.52 5.59 -8.83
N PRO A 89 0.67 5.22 -9.35
CA PRO A 89 1.33 3.96 -9.03
C PRO A 89 1.53 3.73 -7.53
N ARG A 90 1.66 4.80 -6.73
CA ARG A 90 1.85 4.72 -5.27
C ARG A 90 0.66 4.14 -4.53
N SER A 91 -0.55 4.29 -5.07
CA SER A 91 -1.78 3.98 -4.35
C SER A 91 -2.70 3.02 -5.10
N VAL A 92 -2.55 2.91 -6.42
CA VAL A 92 -3.43 2.10 -7.28
C VAL A 92 -3.57 0.66 -6.83
N GLY A 93 -2.48 0.06 -6.31
CA GLY A 93 -2.43 -1.32 -5.83
C GLY A 93 -3.48 -1.64 -4.76
N ALA A 94 -3.76 -0.70 -3.86
CA ALA A 94 -4.79 -0.81 -2.83
C ALA A 94 -6.12 -0.14 -3.22
N GLN A 95 -6.06 0.99 -3.95
CA GLN A 95 -7.24 1.81 -4.23
C GLN A 95 -8.23 1.10 -5.15
N VAL A 96 -7.75 0.43 -6.20
CA VAL A 96 -8.62 -0.27 -7.14
C VAL A 96 -9.37 -1.43 -6.45
N PRO A 97 -8.70 -2.37 -5.73
CA PRO A 97 -9.40 -3.40 -4.94
C PRO A 97 -10.36 -2.82 -3.90
N GLY A 98 -9.92 -1.78 -3.17
CA GLY A 98 -10.72 -1.12 -2.14
C GLY A 98 -12.06 -0.59 -2.70
N TRP A 99 -12.04 0.02 -3.88
CA TRP A 99 -13.26 0.47 -4.56
C TRP A 99 -14.09 -0.66 -5.17
N ARG A 100 -13.45 -1.72 -5.70
CA ARG A 100 -14.16 -2.90 -6.21
C ARG A 100 -15.01 -3.57 -5.13
N ARG A 101 -14.52 -3.61 -3.90
CA ARG A 101 -15.16 -4.25 -2.74
C ARG A 101 -15.94 -3.31 -1.83
N ALA A 102 -15.83 -2.00 -2.03
CA ALA A 102 -16.52 -1.02 -1.17
C ALA A 102 -18.03 -1.31 -1.11
N MET A 103 -18.63 -1.08 0.05
CA MET A 103 -20.06 -1.21 0.24
C MET A 103 -20.67 0.18 0.30
N ILE A 104 -21.57 0.48 -0.63
CA ILE A 104 -22.23 1.79 -0.67
C ILE A 104 -23.12 1.94 0.56
N VAL A 105 -22.93 3.02 1.32
CA VAL A 105 -23.75 3.35 2.49
C VAL A 105 -24.79 4.41 2.13
N ALA A 106 -24.39 5.43 1.37
CA ALA A 106 -25.27 6.46 0.82
C ALA A 106 -24.74 6.92 -0.55
N ASP A 107 -25.59 6.96 -1.57
CA ASP A 107 -25.20 7.43 -2.92
C ASP A 107 -26.41 7.91 -3.73
N PRO A 108 -27.07 9.01 -3.32
CA PRO A 108 -28.32 9.46 -3.94
C PRO A 108 -28.16 9.83 -5.43
N ALA A 109 -26.96 10.20 -5.87
CA ALA A 109 -26.67 10.63 -7.23
C ALA A 109 -25.87 9.61 -8.06
N GLY A 110 -25.57 8.42 -7.52
CA GLY A 110 -24.82 7.38 -8.24
C GLY A 110 -23.33 7.67 -8.43
N VAL A 111 -22.75 8.57 -7.63
CA VAL A 111 -21.35 9.01 -7.70
C VAL A 111 -20.41 7.89 -7.23
N ALA A 112 -20.73 7.23 -6.11
CA ALA A 112 -19.94 6.08 -5.66
C ALA A 112 -20.09 4.90 -6.63
N ALA A 113 -21.30 4.63 -7.13
CA ALA A 113 -21.53 3.60 -8.13
C ALA A 113 -20.71 3.85 -9.42
N ALA A 114 -20.51 5.11 -9.81
CA ALA A 114 -19.65 5.46 -10.94
C ALA A 114 -18.15 5.17 -10.67
N LEU A 115 -17.64 5.50 -9.48
CA LEU A 115 -16.27 5.14 -9.08
C LEU A 115 -16.07 3.62 -9.01
N GLN A 116 -17.06 2.89 -8.50
CA GLN A 116 -17.00 1.42 -8.48
C GLN A 116 -16.96 0.81 -9.88
N ARG A 117 -17.76 1.32 -10.82
CA ARG A 117 -17.68 0.88 -12.22
C ARG A 117 -16.30 1.13 -12.81
N LYS A 118 -15.76 2.35 -12.64
CA LYS A 118 -14.39 2.69 -13.06
C LYS A 118 -13.36 1.72 -12.47
N ALA A 119 -13.43 1.44 -11.17
CA ALA A 119 -12.51 0.49 -10.53
C ALA A 119 -12.65 -0.94 -11.09
N ARG A 120 -13.87 -1.40 -11.41
CA ARG A 120 -14.12 -2.73 -12.00
C ARG A 120 -13.62 -2.82 -13.44
N GLU A 121 -13.75 -1.76 -14.21
CA GLU A 121 -13.28 -1.64 -15.60
C GLU A 121 -11.77 -1.36 -15.68
N TRP A 122 -11.14 -0.99 -14.56
CA TRP A 122 -9.73 -0.65 -14.50
C TRP A 122 -8.81 -1.86 -14.75
N ASP A 123 -7.75 -1.63 -15.52
CA ASP A 123 -6.59 -2.53 -15.61
C ASP A 123 -5.30 -1.71 -15.76
N TRP A 124 -4.15 -2.38 -15.65
CA TRP A 124 -2.83 -1.73 -15.67
C TRP A 124 -2.49 -1.03 -16.98
N THR A 125 -3.15 -1.38 -18.09
CA THR A 125 -2.90 -0.73 -19.39
C THR A 125 -3.30 0.75 -19.37
N GLN A 126 -4.18 1.15 -18.45
CA GLN A 126 -4.63 2.53 -18.30
C GLN A 126 -3.52 3.48 -17.81
N ILE A 127 -2.53 2.98 -17.07
CA ILE A 127 -1.35 3.78 -16.65
C ILE A 127 -0.24 3.69 -17.72
N GLY A 128 -0.10 2.52 -18.34
CA GLY A 128 0.88 2.23 -19.39
C GLY A 128 2.23 1.74 -18.85
N ASP A 129 2.77 0.70 -19.49
CA ASP A 129 3.96 -0.01 -19.00
C ASP A 129 5.20 0.88 -18.88
N ALA A 130 5.46 1.73 -19.87
CA ALA A 130 6.62 2.62 -19.84
C ALA A 130 6.61 3.58 -18.64
N ARG A 131 5.43 4.08 -18.24
CA ARG A 131 5.28 4.97 -17.08
C ARG A 131 5.50 4.21 -15.78
N LEU A 132 4.94 3.01 -15.68
CA LEU A 132 5.08 2.16 -14.50
C LEU A 132 6.53 1.69 -14.31
N ASP A 133 7.18 1.28 -15.39
CA ASP A 133 8.56 0.83 -15.39
C ASP A 133 9.51 1.96 -15.01
N ALA A 134 9.32 3.16 -15.58
CA ALA A 134 10.09 4.35 -15.21
C ALA A 134 9.87 4.73 -13.74
N TRP A 135 8.62 4.68 -13.25
CA TRP A 135 8.31 5.00 -11.86
C TRP A 135 8.97 4.00 -10.88
N VAL A 136 8.85 2.71 -11.15
CA VAL A 136 9.47 1.66 -10.32
C VAL A 136 10.99 1.80 -10.34
N ALA A 137 11.60 1.97 -11.51
CA ALA A 137 13.04 2.09 -11.64
C ALA A 137 13.56 3.27 -10.81
N GLU A 138 12.89 4.43 -10.88
CA GLU A 138 13.28 5.60 -10.09
C GLU A 138 13.11 5.37 -8.58
N GLU A 139 11.99 4.79 -8.15
CA GLU A 139 11.76 4.53 -6.72
C GLU A 139 12.79 3.55 -6.16
N ILE A 140 13.09 2.44 -6.87
CA ILE A 140 14.10 1.48 -6.43
C ILE A 140 15.51 2.09 -6.45
N THR A 141 15.85 2.91 -7.45
CA THR A 141 17.12 3.65 -7.48
C THR A 141 17.23 4.61 -6.29
N GLY A 142 16.15 5.28 -5.88
CA GLY A 142 16.15 6.14 -4.70
C GLY A 142 16.60 5.43 -3.42
N TYR A 143 16.24 4.15 -3.25
CA TYR A 143 16.66 3.35 -2.09
C TYR A 143 18.14 2.95 -2.10
N ALA A 144 18.88 3.23 -3.17
CA ALA A 144 20.35 3.12 -3.15
C ALA A 144 20.96 4.03 -2.07
N GLU A 145 20.37 5.21 -1.85
CA GLU A 145 20.82 6.12 -0.78
C GLU A 145 20.69 5.48 0.60
N GLU A 146 19.59 4.78 0.87
CA GLU A 146 19.36 4.13 2.16
C GLU A 146 20.26 2.90 2.35
N ALA A 147 20.58 2.18 1.28
CA ALA A 147 21.60 1.13 1.31
C ALA A 147 23.00 1.69 1.64
N HIS A 148 23.38 2.83 1.06
CA HIS A 148 24.64 3.52 1.39
C HIS A 148 24.69 3.93 2.87
N LYS A 149 23.62 4.57 3.37
CA LYS A 149 23.54 4.98 4.78
C LYS A 149 23.60 3.78 5.72
N LEU A 150 22.94 2.67 5.37
CA LEU A 150 23.00 1.44 6.15
C LEU A 150 24.43 0.90 6.26
N VAL A 151 25.14 0.79 5.13
CA VAL A 151 26.55 0.33 5.11
C VAL A 151 27.44 1.25 5.93
N ALA A 152 27.30 2.58 5.76
CA ALA A 152 28.08 3.56 6.49
C ALA A 152 27.84 3.47 8.00
N ALA A 153 26.58 3.43 8.43
CA ALA A 153 26.21 3.31 9.84
C ALA A 153 26.71 2.00 10.47
N ARG A 154 26.57 0.88 9.75
CA ARG A 154 27.11 -0.43 10.18
C ARG A 154 28.61 -0.36 10.40
N ASN A 155 29.37 0.21 9.47
CA ASN A 155 30.82 0.30 9.56
C ASN A 155 31.29 1.23 10.69
N ALA A 156 30.51 2.28 10.99
CA ALA A 156 30.78 3.20 12.09
C ALA A 156 30.36 2.66 13.47
N GLY A 157 29.67 1.52 13.53
CA GLY A 157 29.08 0.99 14.78
C GLY A 157 27.87 1.80 15.27
N ASP A 158 27.27 2.65 14.43
CA ASP A 158 26.05 3.40 14.74
C ASP A 158 24.83 2.49 14.57
N ILE A 159 24.56 1.71 15.62
CA ILE A 159 23.50 0.70 15.62
C ILE A 159 22.11 1.33 15.47
N THR A 160 21.88 2.53 16.00
CA THR A 160 20.58 3.19 15.89
C THR A 160 20.28 3.58 14.45
N THR A 161 21.23 4.26 13.79
CA THR A 161 21.06 4.63 12.38
C THR A 161 20.97 3.38 11.50
N ALA A 162 21.79 2.36 11.75
CA ALA A 162 21.73 1.11 11.00
C ALA A 162 20.36 0.41 11.15
N ALA A 163 19.80 0.35 12.36
CA ALA A 163 18.49 -0.24 12.60
C ALA A 163 17.35 0.54 11.91
N ILE A 164 17.44 1.87 11.86
CA ILE A 164 16.51 2.72 11.12
C ILE A 164 16.56 2.38 9.62
N GLN A 165 17.75 2.39 9.03
CA GLN A 165 17.91 2.16 7.59
C GLN A 165 17.52 0.76 7.15
N ARG A 166 17.84 -0.26 7.97
CA ARG A 166 17.30 -1.61 7.84
C ARG A 166 15.77 -1.62 7.76
N SER A 167 15.10 -0.91 8.67
CA SER A 167 13.64 -0.84 8.70
C SER A 167 13.07 -0.19 7.45
N VAL A 168 13.69 0.89 6.96
CA VAL A 168 13.29 1.59 5.74
C VAL A 168 13.33 0.63 4.55
N LEU A 169 14.45 -0.07 4.33
CA LEU A 169 14.58 -1.03 3.23
C LEU A 169 13.59 -2.20 3.34
N ALA A 170 13.45 -2.78 4.54
CA ALA A 170 12.56 -3.92 4.77
C ALA A 170 11.08 -3.60 4.49
N LEU A 171 10.65 -2.36 4.80
CA LEU A 171 9.26 -1.95 4.64
C LEU A 171 8.96 -1.39 3.24
N ALA A 172 9.91 -0.68 2.64
CA ALA A 172 9.60 0.16 1.49
C ALA A 172 9.63 -0.57 0.15
N LEU A 173 10.48 -1.60 -0.01
CA LEU A 173 10.75 -2.22 -1.31
C LEU A 173 9.57 -3.05 -1.84
N ALA A 174 8.92 -3.84 -0.98
CA ALA A 174 7.82 -4.71 -1.40
C ALA A 174 6.66 -3.93 -2.06
N PRO A 175 6.16 -2.80 -1.49
CA PRO A 175 5.12 -2.00 -2.13
C PRO A 175 5.49 -1.43 -3.51
N ARG A 176 6.78 -1.24 -3.83
CA ARG A 176 7.18 -0.77 -5.17
C ARG A 176 7.19 -1.92 -6.17
N LEU A 177 7.63 -3.09 -5.71
CA LEU A 177 7.66 -4.28 -6.54
C LEU A 177 6.25 -4.79 -6.88
N THR A 178 5.24 -4.56 -6.05
CA THR A 178 3.85 -4.87 -6.46
C THR A 178 3.46 -4.13 -7.74
N VAL A 179 3.89 -2.88 -7.90
CA VAL A 179 3.67 -2.10 -9.13
C VAL A 179 4.45 -2.70 -10.29
N HIS A 180 5.71 -3.10 -10.08
CA HIS A 180 6.52 -3.75 -11.11
C HIS A 180 5.82 -5.00 -11.67
N PHE A 181 5.31 -5.85 -10.79
CA PHE A 181 4.63 -7.09 -11.15
C PHE A 181 3.13 -6.91 -11.46
N ARG A 182 2.65 -5.67 -11.54
CA ARG A 182 1.24 -5.37 -11.84
C ARG A 182 0.27 -6.09 -10.89
N MET A 183 0.63 -6.11 -9.61
CA MET A 183 -0.12 -6.79 -8.57
C MET A 183 -1.02 -5.82 -7.82
N LEU A 184 -2.30 -6.16 -7.76
CA LEU A 184 -3.26 -5.55 -6.85
C LEU A 184 -3.27 -6.31 -5.53
N TYR A 185 -3.50 -5.61 -4.42
CA TYR A 185 -3.56 -6.22 -3.09
C TYR A 185 -4.73 -5.65 -2.28
N GLU A 186 -5.37 -6.53 -1.51
CA GLU A 186 -6.58 -6.20 -0.76
C GLU A 186 -6.31 -5.38 0.50
N THR A 187 -5.10 -5.49 1.05
CA THR A 187 -4.71 -4.83 2.29
C THR A 187 -3.19 -4.73 2.36
N GLU A 188 -2.70 -3.64 2.94
CA GLU A 188 -1.27 -3.49 3.23
C GLU A 188 -0.77 -4.60 4.16
N ASN A 189 -1.59 -5.05 5.12
CA ASN A 189 -1.22 -6.09 6.08
C ASN A 189 -0.86 -7.43 5.44
N GLY A 190 -1.36 -7.71 4.23
CA GLY A 190 -1.05 -8.95 3.49
C GLY A 190 -0.02 -8.75 2.37
N LEU A 191 0.44 -7.52 2.15
CA LEU A 191 1.30 -7.15 1.02
C LEU A 191 2.64 -7.89 1.08
N TRP A 192 3.29 -7.90 2.24
CA TRP A 192 4.61 -8.52 2.40
C TRP A 192 4.57 -10.03 2.23
N ASP A 193 3.50 -10.70 2.68
CA ASP A 193 3.32 -12.14 2.48
C ASP A 193 3.00 -12.47 1.01
N LEU A 194 2.16 -11.64 0.37
CA LEU A 194 1.87 -11.73 -1.06
C LEU A 194 3.15 -11.62 -1.89
N MET A 195 4.00 -10.63 -1.60
CA MET A 195 5.26 -10.42 -2.29
C MET A 195 6.28 -11.52 -2.01
N ALA A 196 6.38 -12.01 -0.77
CA ALA A 196 7.24 -13.13 -0.44
C ALA A 196 6.83 -14.42 -1.16
N THR A 197 5.53 -14.64 -1.34
CA THR A 197 5.01 -15.77 -2.13
C THR A 197 5.36 -15.61 -3.61
N HIS A 198 5.20 -14.40 -4.16
CA HIS A 198 5.45 -14.11 -5.58
C HIS A 198 6.94 -14.17 -5.96
N LEU A 199 7.81 -13.53 -5.17
CA LEU A 199 9.25 -13.47 -5.42
C LEU A 199 10.01 -14.73 -4.96
N GLY A 200 9.36 -15.56 -4.16
CA GLY A 200 9.84 -16.88 -3.79
C GLY A 200 10.85 -16.92 -2.64
N PRO A 201 11.51 -18.08 -2.44
CA PRO A 201 12.21 -18.39 -1.19
C PRO A 201 13.36 -17.45 -0.83
N ALA A 202 14.08 -16.89 -1.82
CA ALA A 202 15.19 -15.98 -1.56
C ALA A 202 14.70 -14.68 -0.92
N TRP A 203 13.66 -14.06 -1.51
CA TRP A 203 13.01 -12.88 -0.96
C TRP A 203 12.41 -13.17 0.40
N ASN A 204 11.68 -14.28 0.55
CA ASN A 204 11.04 -14.63 1.82
C ASN A 204 12.08 -14.74 2.95
N ARG A 205 13.19 -15.47 2.75
CA ARG A 205 14.26 -15.57 3.76
C ARG A 205 14.85 -14.21 4.12
N ALA A 206 15.18 -13.39 3.13
CA ALA A 206 15.73 -12.06 3.37
C ALA A 206 14.73 -11.15 4.12
N GLN A 207 13.44 -11.19 3.74
CA GLN A 207 12.39 -10.41 4.40
C GLN A 207 12.21 -10.82 5.86
N ARG A 208 12.15 -12.13 6.15
CA ARG A 208 12.00 -12.63 7.51
C ARG A 208 13.17 -12.21 8.40
N ALA A 209 14.40 -12.40 7.92
CA ALA A 209 15.61 -12.00 8.65
C ALA A 209 15.73 -10.48 8.81
N ALA A 210 15.40 -9.70 7.77
CA ALA A 210 15.38 -8.25 7.83
C ALA A 210 14.34 -7.73 8.84
N LEU A 211 13.25 -8.47 9.09
CA LEU A 211 12.21 -8.13 10.05
C LEU A 211 12.41 -8.79 11.43
N ILE A 212 13.42 -9.64 11.60
CA ILE A 212 13.74 -10.35 12.85
C ILE A 212 12.55 -11.24 13.28
N LEU A 213 12.01 -12.03 12.35
CA LEU A 213 10.85 -12.87 12.64
C LEU A 213 11.21 -14.21 13.30
N ASP A 214 12.48 -14.63 13.22
CA ASP A 214 12.96 -15.92 13.74
C ASP A 214 14.05 -15.74 14.82
N GLY A 215 14.18 -14.53 15.39
CA GLY A 215 15.12 -14.23 16.48
C GLY A 215 16.54 -13.94 16.02
N GLU A 216 16.72 -13.51 14.78
CA GLU A 216 18.01 -13.18 14.19
C GLU A 216 18.74 -12.05 14.94
N ASP A 217 20.07 -12.15 15.04
CA ASP A 217 20.89 -11.06 15.55
C ASP A 217 20.79 -9.83 14.66
N ILE A 218 21.00 -8.64 15.25
CA ILE A 218 20.92 -7.37 14.51
C ILE A 218 21.81 -7.38 13.27
N ALA A 219 23.03 -7.92 13.35
CA ALA A 219 23.96 -7.99 12.22
C ALA A 219 23.40 -8.79 11.03
N VAL A 220 22.72 -9.92 11.30
CA VAL A 220 22.04 -10.73 10.29
C VAL A 220 20.90 -9.93 9.67
N SER A 221 20.13 -9.21 10.48
CA SER A 221 19.02 -8.39 10.02
C SER A 221 19.47 -7.21 9.13
N LEU A 222 20.60 -6.57 9.46
CA LEU A 222 21.19 -5.52 8.62
C LEU A 222 21.61 -6.08 7.27
N ASP A 223 22.30 -7.23 7.23
CA ASP A 223 22.74 -7.84 5.97
C ASP A 223 21.54 -8.32 5.13
N ALA A 224 20.53 -8.91 5.76
CA ALA A 224 19.29 -9.33 5.12
C ALA A 224 18.53 -8.16 4.46
N SER A 225 18.67 -6.94 4.99
CA SER A 225 18.07 -5.75 4.36
C SER A 225 18.81 -5.30 3.11
N LEU A 226 20.13 -5.48 3.07
CA LEU A 226 20.94 -5.27 1.86
C LEU A 226 20.66 -6.37 0.81
N ASP A 227 20.37 -7.59 1.26
CA ASP A 227 19.84 -8.68 0.43
C ASP A 227 18.53 -8.29 -0.26
N LEU A 228 17.58 -7.72 0.49
CA LEU A 228 16.31 -7.24 -0.08
C LEU A 228 16.54 -6.17 -1.14
N PHE A 229 17.42 -5.21 -0.88
CA PHE A 229 17.77 -4.19 -1.86
C PHE A 229 18.37 -4.82 -3.13
N HIS A 230 19.31 -5.77 -2.99
CA HIS A 230 19.87 -6.50 -4.12
C HIS A 230 18.82 -7.27 -4.93
N LEU A 231 17.90 -7.96 -4.28
CA LEU A 231 16.81 -8.68 -4.95
C LEU A 231 15.84 -7.71 -5.65
N ALA A 232 15.55 -6.57 -5.05
CA ALA A 232 14.69 -5.54 -5.65
C ALA A 232 15.34 -4.93 -6.90
N VAL A 233 16.61 -4.53 -6.81
CA VAL A 233 17.38 -4.04 -7.97
C VAL A 233 17.44 -5.10 -9.06
N SER A 234 17.68 -6.36 -8.71
CA SER A 234 17.71 -7.47 -9.67
C SER A 234 16.39 -7.65 -10.42
N ALA A 235 15.25 -7.52 -9.74
CA ALA A 235 13.94 -7.65 -10.35
C ALA A 235 13.70 -6.57 -11.42
N VAL A 236 14.16 -5.34 -11.17
CA VAL A 236 13.86 -4.17 -12.03
C VAL A 236 15.02 -3.78 -12.95
N TRP A 237 16.15 -4.49 -12.89
CA TRP A 237 17.39 -4.13 -13.58
C TRP A 237 17.22 -3.84 -15.08
N ARG A 238 16.36 -4.64 -15.74
CA ARG A 238 16.11 -4.54 -17.18
C ARG A 238 15.39 -3.25 -17.58
N VAL A 239 14.59 -2.67 -16.69
CA VAL A 239 13.83 -1.45 -16.95
C VAL A 239 14.57 -0.18 -16.52
N MET A 240 15.67 -0.32 -15.78
CA MET A 240 16.53 0.80 -15.39
C MET A 240 17.32 1.37 -16.57
N ASP A 241 17.51 2.68 -16.58
CA ASP A 241 18.43 3.38 -17.48
C ASP A 241 19.90 3.25 -17.03
N GLY A 242 20.84 3.81 -17.81
CA GLY A 242 22.27 3.73 -17.50
C GLY A 242 22.64 4.37 -16.16
N ARG A 243 22.08 5.55 -15.86
CA ARG A 243 22.34 6.29 -14.60
C ARG A 243 21.84 5.48 -13.41
N GLN A 244 20.62 4.95 -13.49
CA GLN A 244 19.99 4.16 -12.45
C GLN A 244 20.78 2.89 -12.17
N ARG A 245 21.25 2.19 -13.21
CA ARG A 245 22.12 1.02 -13.07
C ARG A 245 23.45 1.35 -12.42
N GLU A 246 24.09 2.45 -12.78
CA GLU A 246 25.34 2.90 -12.17
C GLU A 246 25.17 3.19 -10.67
N VAL A 247 24.14 3.96 -10.30
CA VAL A 247 23.82 4.28 -8.89
C VAL A 247 23.56 3.01 -8.08
N CYS A 248 22.73 2.10 -8.60
CA CYS A 248 22.43 0.85 -7.92
C CYS A 248 23.64 -0.08 -7.85
N ALA A 249 24.45 -0.17 -8.92
CA ALA A 249 25.65 -1.00 -8.93
C ALA A 249 26.66 -0.54 -7.86
N GLU A 250 26.85 0.77 -7.69
CA GLU A 250 27.72 1.32 -6.65
C GLU A 250 27.20 0.98 -5.25
N ALA A 251 25.89 1.15 -5.00
CA ALA A 251 25.28 0.76 -3.74
C ALA A 251 25.43 -0.74 -3.43
N LEU A 252 25.28 -1.59 -4.44
CA LEU A 252 25.48 -3.02 -4.30
C LEU A 252 26.95 -3.37 -4.02
N ALA A 253 27.89 -2.73 -4.71
CA ALA A 253 29.32 -2.93 -4.48
C ALA A 253 29.71 -2.57 -3.04
N LEU A 254 29.23 -1.43 -2.51
CA LEU A 254 29.43 -1.05 -1.11
C LEU A 254 28.82 -2.04 -0.12
N ALA A 255 27.68 -2.63 -0.48
CA ALA A 255 27.03 -3.68 0.28
C ALA A 255 27.72 -5.06 0.14
N GLY A 256 28.78 -5.18 -0.66
CA GLY A 256 29.46 -6.44 -0.95
C GLY A 256 28.64 -7.39 -1.83
N ARG A 257 27.68 -6.87 -2.60
CA ARG A 257 26.81 -7.63 -3.49
C ARG A 257 27.18 -7.38 -4.96
N PRO A 258 27.12 -8.41 -5.83
CA PRO A 258 27.39 -8.21 -7.25
C PRO A 258 26.25 -7.41 -7.89
N ALA A 259 26.57 -6.66 -8.95
CA ALA A 259 25.54 -6.09 -9.81
C ALA A 259 24.79 -7.22 -10.57
N PRO A 260 23.48 -7.07 -10.80
CA PRO A 260 22.73 -8.03 -11.62
C PRO A 260 23.26 -8.08 -13.05
N ARG A 261 23.02 -9.22 -13.73
CA ARG A 261 23.35 -9.42 -15.14
C ARG A 261 22.16 -9.13 -16.05
#